data_AF-A0A1C5MQJ4-F1
#
_entry.id   AF-A0A1C5MQJ4-F1
#
_cell.length_a   1.000
_cell.length_b   1.000
_cell.length_c   1.000
_cell.angle_alpha   90.00
_cell.angle_beta   90.00
_cell.angle_gamma   90.00
#
_symmetry.space_group_name_H-M   'P 1'
#
loop_
_entity.id
_entity.type
_entity.pdbx_description
1 polymer ?
#
loop_
_entity_poly.entity_id
_entity_poly.type
_entity_poly.pdbx_seq_one_letter_code
_entity_poly.pdbx_strand_id
1 'polypeptide(L)'
;MELYESGQLEKSDILDKIINEQEILNIFFRRSISNATRANTAMKLLNAEIQRDPSIRSTALALSTYLTQKWALEHNITTGLSDKECPEGIAEMIDLNRILSEILDEKDVLMNLKYRRLQFANTRKITDLVEKAVNHLQYIPENGYRYHHIISGLHIYPGKYGENGPSFYEVKTHYIAAVKMLSIQYGERFDYLFSRILYSRRSLDEETEELFHNTEALMKCYCTILWRYGEDGTLFKAIRNCRTTEELLEFGHRFADLDCERSILEYMILIRNAIEQVKYFPKNGELYYELLNIQTELILNQITLDTVLKKRLHLSRASYFKQRRKAYDVLSIVLWGYSTRTMISYLTTKD
;
A
#
# COMPACT_ATOMS: atom_id res chain seq x y z
N MET A 1 -21.22 14.32 -31.81
CA MET A 1 -21.25 13.36 -32.93
C MET A 1 -19.80 13.21 -33.42
N GLU A 2 -18.82 12.73 -32.65
CA GLU A 2 -18.70 11.52 -31.82
C GLU A 2 -19.14 10.24 -32.54
N LEU A 3 -18.16 9.67 -33.25
CA LEU A 3 -18.20 8.40 -33.95
C LEU A 3 -18.07 7.27 -32.94
N TYR A 4 -19.19 6.58 -32.76
CA TYR A 4 -19.28 5.20 -32.30
C TYR A 4 -18.72 4.28 -33.38
N GLU A 5 -17.60 3.61 -33.11
CA GLU A 5 -17.07 2.39 -33.76
C GLU A 5 -15.73 2.12 -33.05
N SER A 6 -15.44 1.02 -32.37
CA SER A 6 -15.83 -0.38 -32.50
C SER A 6 -15.64 -1.07 -31.13
N GLY A 7 -16.74 -1.24 -30.39
CA GLY A 7 -16.75 -1.74 -29.00
C GLY A 7 -17.14 -3.21 -28.85
N GLN A 8 -16.71 -4.11 -29.74
CA GLN A 8 -17.17 -5.52 -29.75
C GLN A 8 -16.11 -6.63 -29.96
N LEU A 9 -14.82 -6.36 -29.71
CA LEU A 9 -13.81 -7.37 -29.41
C LEU A 9 -13.14 -6.92 -28.09
N GLU A 10 -13.04 -7.62 -26.96
CA GLU A 10 -12.94 -9.04 -26.60
C GLU A 10 -13.56 -9.22 -25.18
N LYS A 11 -14.89 -9.16 -25.04
CA LYS A 11 -15.53 -9.18 -23.71
C LYS A 11 -15.78 -10.59 -23.15
N SER A 12 -15.75 -11.65 -23.97
CA SER A 12 -16.03 -13.03 -23.51
C SER A 12 -14.76 -13.87 -23.31
N ASP A 13 -13.80 -13.85 -24.23
CA ASP A 13 -12.65 -14.78 -24.17
C ASP A 13 -11.61 -14.44 -23.07
N ILE A 14 -11.51 -13.16 -22.71
CA ILE A 14 -10.60 -12.70 -21.65
C ILE A 14 -11.18 -13.02 -20.28
N LEU A 15 -12.49 -12.80 -20.06
CA LEU A 15 -13.17 -13.12 -18.81
C LEU A 15 -13.17 -14.63 -18.53
N ASP A 16 -13.41 -15.47 -19.55
CA ASP A 16 -13.44 -16.94 -19.39
C ASP A 16 -12.04 -17.56 -19.17
N LYS A 17 -10.97 -16.93 -19.69
CA LYS A 17 -9.59 -17.29 -19.33
C LYS A 17 -9.21 -16.80 -17.92
N ILE A 18 -9.64 -15.60 -17.54
CA ILE A 18 -9.37 -14.98 -16.22
C ILE A 18 -10.08 -15.72 -15.08
N ILE A 19 -11.24 -16.32 -15.32
CA ILE A 19 -11.99 -17.12 -14.34
C ILE A 19 -11.25 -18.41 -13.94
N ASN A 20 -10.26 -18.88 -14.73
CA ASN A 20 -9.51 -20.10 -14.45
C ASN A 20 -8.26 -19.91 -13.56
N GLU A 21 -7.82 -18.69 -13.26
CA GLU A 21 -6.76 -18.42 -12.27
C GLU A 21 -7.34 -18.28 -10.86
N GLN A 22 -7.52 -19.42 -10.21
CA GLN A 22 -8.32 -19.65 -9.00
C GLN A 22 -7.84 -18.94 -7.71
N GLU A 23 -6.73 -18.21 -7.70
CA GLU A 23 -6.13 -17.73 -6.44
C GLU A 23 -6.78 -16.46 -5.86
N ILE A 24 -7.31 -15.56 -6.69
CA ILE A 24 -7.94 -14.31 -6.22
C ILE A 24 -9.45 -14.50 -5.93
N LEU A 25 -10.05 -15.63 -6.37
CA LEU A 25 -11.47 -15.92 -6.22
C LEU A 25 -11.87 -16.41 -4.82
N ASN A 26 -10.91 -16.78 -3.96
CA ASN A 26 -11.15 -17.29 -2.61
C ASN A 26 -10.67 -16.33 -1.51
N ILE A 27 -11.11 -15.06 -1.57
CA ILE A 27 -10.78 -14.08 -0.52
C ILE A 27 -11.42 -14.51 0.80
N PHE A 28 -10.58 -14.83 1.78
CA PHE A 28 -10.98 -15.07 3.16
C PHE A 28 -10.24 -14.11 4.08
N PHE A 29 -10.94 -13.08 4.57
CA PHE A 29 -10.37 -12.06 5.44
C PHE A 29 -10.03 -12.67 6.81
N ARG A 30 -8.75 -12.82 7.11
CA ARG A 30 -8.28 -13.32 8.41
C ARG A 30 -8.18 -12.22 9.47
N ARG A 31 -8.16 -10.98 9.02
CA ARG A 31 -7.98 -9.79 9.86
C ARG A 31 -8.65 -8.58 9.24
N SER A 32 -8.87 -7.56 10.06
CA SER A 32 -9.21 -6.22 9.60
C SER A 32 -8.05 -5.25 9.79
N ILE A 33 -7.92 -4.31 8.84
CA ILE A 33 -7.07 -3.11 8.95
C ILE A 33 -7.69 -2.08 9.91
N SER A 34 -9.02 -2.09 10.07
CA SER A 34 -9.71 -1.18 10.96
C SER A 34 -9.45 -1.51 12.43
N ASN A 35 -9.20 -0.47 13.23
CA ASN A 35 -9.11 -0.55 14.69
C ASN A 35 -10.48 -0.42 15.38
N ALA A 36 -11.58 -0.36 14.61
CA ALA A 36 -12.92 -0.33 15.21
C ALA A 36 -13.18 -1.60 16.04
N THR A 37 -13.78 -1.46 17.22
CA THR A 37 -14.01 -2.53 18.19
C THR A 37 -14.70 -3.77 17.59
N ARG A 38 -15.53 -3.57 16.55
CA ARG A 38 -16.33 -4.63 15.91
C ARG A 38 -15.85 -5.01 14.51
N ALA A 39 -14.69 -4.51 14.07
CA ALA A 39 -14.15 -4.77 12.74
C ALA A 39 -13.92 -6.27 12.47
N ASN A 40 -13.38 -7.02 13.44
CA ASN A 40 -13.18 -8.47 13.28
C ASN A 40 -14.51 -9.24 13.19
N THR A 41 -15.55 -8.80 13.89
CA THR A 41 -16.89 -9.38 13.77
C THR A 41 -17.45 -9.13 12.36
N ALA A 42 -17.29 -7.92 11.84
CA ALA A 42 -17.66 -7.59 10.47
C ALA A 42 -16.92 -8.46 9.44
N MET A 43 -15.62 -8.71 9.61
CA MET A 43 -14.86 -9.62 8.72
C MET A 43 -15.41 -11.05 8.74
N LYS A 44 -15.75 -11.59 9.92
CA LYS A 44 -16.36 -12.92 10.03
C LYS A 44 -17.70 -13.00 9.30
N LEU A 45 -18.54 -11.97 9.45
CA LEU A 45 -19.82 -11.88 8.74
C LEU A 45 -19.60 -11.78 7.22
N LEU A 46 -18.64 -10.96 6.76
CA LEU A 46 -18.28 -10.87 5.34
C LEU A 46 -17.85 -12.22 4.78
N ASN A 47 -16.95 -12.93 5.45
CA ASN A 47 -16.48 -14.24 4.98
C ASN A 47 -17.63 -15.24 4.84
N ALA A 48 -18.51 -15.29 5.83
CA ALA A 48 -19.68 -16.18 5.78
C ALA A 48 -20.63 -15.81 4.63
N GLU A 49 -20.80 -14.52 4.35
CA GLU A 49 -21.67 -14.07 3.28
C GLU A 49 -21.03 -14.24 1.90
N ILE A 50 -19.74 -13.97 1.72
CA ILE A 50 -19.01 -14.20 0.47
C ILE A 50 -19.07 -15.67 0.03
N GLN A 51 -19.07 -16.60 1.00
CA GLN A 51 -19.25 -18.03 0.74
C GLN A 51 -20.66 -18.36 0.24
N ARG A 52 -21.68 -17.62 0.67
CA ARG A 52 -23.08 -17.81 0.28
C ARG A 52 -23.43 -17.10 -1.02
N ASP A 53 -22.93 -15.88 -1.18
CA ASP A 53 -23.21 -14.97 -2.27
C ASP A 53 -21.89 -14.34 -2.76
N PRO A 54 -21.22 -14.96 -3.74
CA PRO A 54 -20.01 -14.43 -4.34
C PRO A 54 -20.13 -13.03 -4.96
N SER A 55 -21.35 -12.55 -5.26
CA SER A 55 -21.55 -11.26 -5.94
C SER A 55 -21.11 -10.05 -5.10
N ILE A 56 -21.02 -10.21 -3.76
CA ILE A 56 -20.62 -9.12 -2.87
C ILE A 56 -19.09 -8.94 -2.73
N ARG A 57 -18.28 -9.79 -3.37
CA ARG A 57 -16.83 -9.84 -3.18
C ARG A 57 -16.13 -8.53 -3.45
N SER A 58 -16.40 -7.90 -4.60
CA SER A 58 -15.75 -6.66 -5.01
C SER A 58 -16.10 -5.51 -4.06
N THR A 59 -17.33 -5.48 -3.56
CA THR A 59 -17.78 -4.54 -2.52
C THR A 59 -17.09 -4.81 -1.17
N ALA A 60 -17.00 -6.08 -0.77
CA ALA A 60 -16.32 -6.47 0.46
C ALA A 60 -14.83 -6.13 0.43
N LEU A 61 -14.18 -6.34 -0.71
CA LEU A 61 -12.79 -5.96 -0.95
C LEU A 61 -12.61 -4.44 -0.88
N ALA A 62 -13.47 -3.68 -1.57
CA ALA A 62 -13.45 -2.21 -1.53
C ALA A 62 -13.50 -1.68 -0.09
N LEU A 63 -14.45 -2.15 0.71
CA LEU A 63 -14.59 -1.73 2.11
C LEU A 63 -13.40 -2.16 2.96
N SER A 64 -12.94 -3.41 2.80
CA SER A 64 -11.87 -3.97 3.64
C SER A 64 -10.52 -3.33 3.36
N THR A 65 -10.33 -2.74 2.17
CA THR A 65 -9.07 -2.14 1.74
C THR A 65 -9.06 -0.61 1.77
N TYR A 66 -10.23 0.01 1.88
CA TYR A 66 -10.42 1.47 1.82
C TYR A 66 -9.46 2.23 2.73
N LEU A 67 -9.34 1.86 4.02
CA LEU A 67 -8.48 2.60 4.96
C LEU A 67 -7.02 2.64 4.52
N THR A 68 -6.51 1.54 3.98
CA THR A 68 -5.15 1.51 3.48
C THR A 68 -5.00 2.28 2.18
N GLN A 69 -5.98 2.22 1.28
CA GLN A 69 -5.98 3.01 0.05
C GLN A 69 -6.00 4.51 0.37
N LYS A 70 -6.85 4.93 1.31
CA LYS A 70 -6.95 6.32 1.77
C LYS A 70 -5.65 6.78 2.41
N TRP A 71 -5.11 5.99 3.34
CA TRP A 71 -3.81 6.25 3.95
C TRP A 71 -2.70 6.40 2.90
N ALA A 72 -2.62 5.48 1.93
CA ALA A 72 -1.60 5.52 0.90
C ALA A 72 -1.67 6.80 0.05
N LEU A 73 -2.88 7.30 -0.25
CA LEU A 73 -3.07 8.55 -0.97
C LEU A 73 -2.67 9.78 -0.13
N GLU A 74 -2.98 9.78 1.17
CA GLU A 74 -2.65 10.87 2.10
C GLU A 74 -1.14 10.96 2.38
N HIS A 75 -0.45 9.82 2.34
CA HIS A 75 0.97 9.69 2.67
C HIS A 75 1.80 9.41 1.40
N ASN A 76 1.26 9.76 0.23
CA ASN A 76 1.99 9.67 -1.03
C ASN A 76 3.15 10.66 -1.02
N ILE A 77 4.37 10.13 -1.03
CA ILE A 77 5.58 10.95 -1.06
C ILE A 77 5.77 11.53 -2.44
N THR A 78 5.90 12.85 -2.47
CA THR A 78 6.30 13.64 -3.63
C THR A 78 7.75 14.11 -3.44
N THR A 79 8.59 13.90 -4.45
CA THR A 79 9.96 14.41 -4.54
C THR A 79 10.15 15.10 -5.89
N GLY A 80 11.25 15.85 -6.06
CA GLY A 80 11.59 16.46 -7.36
C GLY A 80 11.64 15.45 -8.52
N LEU A 81 11.93 14.18 -8.21
CA LEU A 81 11.92 13.05 -9.15
C LEU A 81 10.50 12.56 -9.49
N SER A 82 9.54 12.64 -8.56
CA SER A 82 8.21 12.02 -8.72
C SER A 82 7.22 12.83 -9.58
N ASP A 83 7.44 14.13 -9.73
CA ASP A 83 6.42 15.08 -10.21
C ASP A 83 6.67 15.66 -11.61
N LYS A 84 7.85 15.44 -12.21
CA LYS A 84 8.12 15.94 -13.57
C LYS A 84 7.30 15.15 -14.60
N GLU A 85 6.30 15.76 -15.21
CA GLU A 85 5.68 15.27 -16.46
C GLU A 85 6.59 15.49 -17.68
N CYS A 86 7.74 16.13 -17.47
CA CYS A 86 8.70 16.50 -18.52
C CYS A 86 9.67 15.35 -18.87
N PRO A 87 10.07 15.19 -20.14
CA PRO A 87 11.13 14.26 -20.57
C PRO A 87 12.43 14.32 -19.76
N GLU A 88 12.82 15.49 -19.24
CA GLU A 88 14.03 15.64 -18.41
C GLU A 88 13.95 14.79 -17.12
N GLY A 89 12.79 14.68 -16.48
CA GLY A 89 12.61 13.84 -15.30
C GLY A 89 12.70 12.34 -15.62
N ILE A 90 12.39 11.95 -16.85
CA ILE A 90 12.56 10.56 -17.32
C ILE A 90 14.06 10.26 -17.49
N ALA A 91 14.84 11.19 -18.04
CA ALA A 91 16.28 11.04 -18.18
C ALA A 91 16.98 10.96 -16.81
N GLU A 92 16.70 11.91 -15.89
CA GLU A 92 17.22 11.89 -14.52
C GLU A 92 16.92 10.55 -13.80
N MET A 93 15.74 9.98 -14.04
CA MET A 93 15.33 8.69 -13.47
C MET A 93 16.06 7.49 -14.09
N ILE A 94 16.36 7.53 -15.40
CA ILE A 94 17.17 6.50 -16.05
C ILE A 94 18.59 6.53 -15.47
N ASP A 95 19.16 7.72 -15.29
CA ASP A 95 20.48 7.89 -14.68
C ASP A 95 20.51 7.43 -13.22
N LEU A 96 19.47 7.74 -12.44
CA LEU A 96 19.38 7.26 -11.07
C LEU A 96 19.25 5.73 -11.01
N ASN A 97 18.41 5.11 -11.84
CA ASN A 97 18.35 3.65 -11.91
C ASN A 97 19.71 3.05 -12.26
N ARG A 98 20.43 3.62 -13.24
CA ARG A 98 21.79 3.19 -13.60
C ARG A 98 22.75 3.29 -12.41
N ILE A 99 22.77 4.41 -11.70
CA ILE A 99 23.61 4.60 -10.51
C ILE A 99 23.29 3.57 -9.42
N LEU A 100 22.01 3.34 -9.13
CA LEU A 100 21.60 2.39 -8.09
C LEU A 100 21.92 0.93 -8.47
N SER A 101 21.71 0.56 -9.73
CA SER A 101 22.10 -0.72 -10.31
C SER A 101 23.60 -0.98 -10.19
N GLU A 102 24.43 0.03 -10.48
CA GLU A 102 25.89 -0.02 -10.30
C GLU A 102 26.29 -0.22 -8.83
N ILE A 103 25.59 0.42 -7.88
CA ILE A 103 25.87 0.27 -6.44
C ILE A 103 25.60 -1.15 -5.95
N LEU A 104 24.51 -1.76 -6.44
CA LEU A 104 24.06 -3.10 -6.07
C LEU A 104 24.71 -4.24 -6.87
N ASP A 105 25.37 -3.94 -7.99
CA ASP A 105 25.79 -4.93 -9.00
C ASP A 105 24.59 -5.75 -9.54
N GLU A 106 23.42 -5.10 -9.65
CA GLU A 106 22.17 -5.68 -10.15
C GLU A 106 21.80 -5.02 -11.49
N LYS A 107 21.34 -5.79 -12.48
CA LYS A 107 21.04 -5.28 -13.84
C LYS A 107 19.61 -4.74 -14.01
N ASP A 108 18.80 -4.78 -12.95
CA ASP A 108 17.36 -4.55 -13.04
C ASP A 108 16.97 -3.10 -12.77
N VAL A 109 15.81 -2.70 -13.31
CA VAL A 109 15.19 -1.40 -13.03
C VAL A 109 14.66 -1.40 -11.59
N LEU A 110 15.25 -0.55 -10.75
CA LEU A 110 14.92 -0.47 -9.33
C LEU A 110 13.72 0.45 -9.04
N MET A 111 13.45 1.45 -9.90
CA MET A 111 12.36 2.41 -9.72
C MET A 111 11.54 2.69 -10.99
N ASN A 112 10.22 2.46 -10.92
CA ASN A 112 9.27 2.71 -12.01
C ASN A 112 8.18 3.74 -11.62
N LEU A 113 8.48 5.03 -11.80
CA LEU A 113 7.56 6.11 -11.42
C LEU A 113 6.30 6.19 -12.29
N LYS A 114 6.37 5.83 -13.58
CA LYS A 114 5.21 5.86 -14.47
C LYS A 114 4.09 4.96 -13.94
N TYR A 115 4.46 3.77 -13.48
CA TYR A 115 3.50 2.87 -12.87
C TYR A 115 3.06 3.35 -11.49
N ARG A 116 3.97 3.88 -10.66
CA ARG A 116 3.60 4.48 -9.36
C ARG A 116 2.47 5.50 -9.54
N ARG A 117 2.59 6.41 -10.52
CA ARG A 117 1.54 7.38 -10.87
C ARG A 117 0.23 6.69 -11.27
N LEU A 118 0.29 5.68 -12.14
CA LEU A 118 -0.87 4.90 -12.54
C LEU A 118 -1.58 4.26 -11.34
N GLN A 119 -0.81 3.68 -10.40
CA GLN A 119 -1.37 3.05 -9.21
C GLN A 119 -2.06 4.04 -8.29
N PHE A 120 -1.48 5.22 -8.01
CA PHE A 120 -2.20 6.22 -7.23
C PHE A 120 -3.43 6.77 -7.93
N ALA A 121 -3.37 6.97 -9.25
CA ALA A 121 -4.53 7.40 -10.02
C ALA A 121 -5.67 6.37 -9.94
N ASN A 122 -5.32 5.09 -10.00
CA ASN A 122 -6.24 3.97 -9.85
C ASN A 122 -6.80 3.85 -8.42
N THR A 123 -5.92 3.99 -7.41
CA THR A 123 -6.29 3.97 -5.99
C THR A 123 -7.31 5.07 -5.69
N ARG A 124 -7.06 6.28 -6.21
CA ARG A 124 -7.97 7.43 -6.08
C ARG A 124 -9.35 7.13 -6.66
N LYS A 125 -9.43 6.52 -7.84
CA LYS A 125 -10.72 6.13 -8.45
C LYS A 125 -11.51 5.16 -7.59
N ILE A 126 -10.86 4.18 -6.96
CA ILE A 126 -11.55 3.28 -6.02
C ILE A 126 -12.01 4.03 -4.78
N THR A 127 -11.14 4.80 -4.13
CA THR A 127 -11.50 5.51 -2.88
C THR A 127 -12.65 6.48 -3.10
N ASP A 128 -12.62 7.23 -4.20
CA ASP A 128 -13.69 8.18 -4.54
C ASP A 128 -15.02 7.44 -4.77
N LEU A 129 -14.97 6.26 -5.41
CA LEU A 129 -16.17 5.43 -5.60
C LEU A 129 -16.70 4.88 -4.26
N VAL A 130 -15.83 4.45 -3.35
CA VAL A 130 -16.21 3.99 -2.00
C VAL A 130 -16.87 5.14 -1.23
N GLU A 131 -16.24 6.31 -1.18
CA GLU A 131 -16.79 7.48 -0.48
C GLU A 131 -18.16 7.87 -1.06
N LYS A 132 -18.28 7.92 -2.39
CA LYS A 132 -19.56 8.18 -3.06
C LYS A 132 -20.63 7.14 -2.70
N ALA A 133 -20.27 5.85 -2.73
CA ALA A 133 -21.21 4.77 -2.45
C ALA A 133 -21.68 4.78 -0.99
N VAL A 134 -20.78 4.97 -0.05
CA VAL A 134 -21.11 5.05 1.38
C VAL A 134 -21.92 6.31 1.69
N ASN A 135 -21.60 7.45 1.08
CA ASN A 135 -22.40 8.66 1.22
C ASN A 135 -23.80 8.51 0.62
N HIS A 136 -23.97 7.71 -0.43
CA HIS A 136 -25.30 7.46 -0.99
C HIS A 136 -26.22 6.67 -0.05
N LEU A 137 -25.67 5.79 0.80
CA LEU A 137 -26.46 4.98 1.73
C LEU A 137 -27.39 5.82 2.61
N GLN A 138 -26.97 7.01 3.04
CA GLN A 138 -27.75 7.85 3.95
C GLN A 138 -29.09 8.32 3.34
N TYR A 139 -29.21 8.32 2.01
CA TYR A 139 -30.41 8.75 1.29
C TYR A 139 -31.36 7.60 0.94
N ILE A 140 -31.00 6.35 1.28
CA ILE A 140 -31.85 5.19 1.06
C ILE A 140 -32.97 5.19 2.12
N PRO A 141 -34.25 5.01 1.74
CA PRO A 141 -35.36 4.97 2.68
C PRO A 141 -35.19 3.93 3.80
N GLU A 142 -35.88 4.18 4.92
CA GLU A 142 -35.97 3.32 6.12
C GLU A 142 -34.64 3.10 6.87
N ASN A 143 -33.74 2.29 6.31
CA ASN A 143 -32.52 1.83 6.98
C ASN A 143 -31.25 2.54 6.51
N GLY A 144 -31.34 3.44 5.53
CA GLY A 144 -30.17 4.06 4.89
C GLY A 144 -29.21 4.77 5.86
N TYR A 145 -29.74 5.58 6.78
CA TYR A 145 -28.93 6.24 7.80
C TYR A 145 -28.19 5.23 8.69
N ARG A 146 -28.87 4.15 9.10
CA ARG A 146 -28.28 3.08 9.91
C ARG A 146 -27.17 2.35 9.13
N TYR A 147 -27.41 2.03 7.87
CA TYR A 147 -26.41 1.40 7.01
C TYR A 147 -25.18 2.29 6.82
N HIS A 148 -25.39 3.59 6.56
CA HIS A 148 -24.32 4.57 6.48
C HIS A 148 -23.52 4.61 7.79
N HIS A 149 -24.18 4.74 8.95
CA HIS A 149 -23.51 4.78 10.26
C HIS A 149 -22.66 3.52 10.52
N ILE A 150 -23.20 2.33 10.24
CA ILE A 150 -22.46 1.07 10.42
C ILE A 150 -21.24 1.00 9.51
N ILE A 151 -21.39 1.25 8.21
CA ILE A 151 -20.28 1.18 7.25
C ILE A 151 -19.24 2.25 7.56
N SER A 152 -19.66 3.49 7.81
CA SER A 152 -18.78 4.59 8.16
C SER A 152 -17.99 4.31 9.44
N GLY A 153 -18.64 3.81 10.49
CA GLY A 153 -17.99 3.54 11.78
C GLY A 153 -17.04 2.35 11.77
N LEU A 154 -17.19 1.42 10.83
CA LEU A 154 -16.32 0.25 10.70
C LEU A 154 -15.18 0.45 9.70
N HIS A 155 -15.48 1.04 8.54
CA HIS A 155 -14.58 1.00 7.39
C HIS A 155 -14.06 2.36 6.95
N ILE A 156 -14.76 3.46 7.24
CA ILE A 156 -14.37 4.78 6.71
C ILE A 156 -13.69 5.62 7.79
N TYR A 157 -14.32 5.73 8.97
CA TYR A 157 -13.85 6.54 10.09
C TYR A 157 -13.86 5.72 11.39
N PRO A 158 -13.01 4.68 11.50
CA PRO A 158 -12.95 3.87 12.70
C PRO A 158 -12.62 4.74 13.92
N GLY A 159 -13.43 4.63 14.97
CA GLY A 159 -13.26 5.40 16.20
C GLY A 159 -13.90 6.79 16.21
N LYS A 160 -14.34 7.34 15.06
CA LYS A 160 -14.99 8.67 14.99
C LYS A 160 -16.18 8.81 15.94
N TYR A 161 -16.94 7.74 16.10
CA TYR A 161 -18.17 7.75 16.88
C TYR A 161 -17.95 7.42 18.37
N GLY A 162 -16.74 7.05 18.79
CA GLY A 162 -16.48 6.65 20.18
C GLY A 162 -17.50 5.63 20.70
N GLU A 163 -18.15 5.96 21.81
CA GLU A 163 -19.22 5.15 22.42
C GLU A 163 -20.50 5.08 21.56
N ASN A 164 -20.74 6.08 20.71
CA ASN A 164 -21.87 6.12 19.78
C ASN A 164 -21.60 5.35 18.47
N GLY A 165 -20.53 4.54 18.44
CA GLY A 165 -20.23 3.68 17.31
C GLY A 165 -21.23 2.54 17.15
N PRO A 166 -21.15 1.78 16.03
CA PRO A 166 -22.05 0.67 15.77
C PRO A 166 -22.04 -0.37 16.90
N SER A 167 -23.20 -0.61 17.50
CA SER A 167 -23.33 -1.61 18.55
C SER A 167 -23.14 -3.02 17.99
N PHE A 168 -22.83 -3.98 18.86
CA PHE A 168 -22.70 -5.38 18.44
C PHE A 168 -23.98 -5.91 17.79
N TYR A 169 -25.15 -5.54 18.33
CA TYR A 169 -26.45 -5.93 17.79
C TYR A 169 -26.65 -5.35 16.38
N GLU A 170 -26.37 -4.06 16.18
CA GLU A 170 -26.50 -3.43 14.87
C GLU A 170 -25.59 -4.06 13.83
N VAL A 171 -24.33 -4.33 14.17
CA VAL A 171 -23.40 -5.02 13.27
C VAL A 171 -23.91 -6.42 12.93
N LYS A 172 -24.37 -7.20 13.92
CA LYS A 172 -24.87 -8.56 13.67
C LYS A 172 -26.12 -8.58 12.79
N THR A 173 -27.01 -7.61 12.95
CA THR A 173 -28.33 -7.60 12.31
C THR A 173 -28.34 -6.89 10.96
N HIS A 174 -27.58 -5.80 10.80
CA HIS A 174 -27.74 -4.87 9.68
C HIS A 174 -26.51 -4.71 8.78
N TYR A 175 -25.32 -5.12 9.25
CA TYR A 175 -24.09 -4.92 8.49
C TYR A 175 -24.11 -5.58 7.11
N ILE A 176 -24.50 -6.85 7.02
CA ILE A 176 -24.56 -7.57 5.74
C ILE A 176 -25.61 -6.99 4.81
N ALA A 177 -26.75 -6.53 5.34
CA ALA A 177 -27.75 -5.84 4.54
C ALA A 177 -27.20 -4.54 3.94
N ALA A 178 -26.42 -3.77 4.71
CA ALA A 178 -25.73 -2.57 4.21
C ALA A 178 -24.72 -2.91 3.10
N VAL A 179 -23.91 -3.97 3.27
CA VAL A 179 -22.95 -4.42 2.26
C VAL A 179 -23.66 -4.87 0.98
N LYS A 180 -24.76 -5.64 1.10
CA LYS A 180 -25.56 -6.05 -0.06
C LYS A 180 -26.16 -4.86 -0.79
N MET A 181 -26.67 -3.87 -0.06
CA MET A 181 -27.21 -2.65 -0.64
C MET A 181 -26.16 -1.90 -1.47
N LEU A 182 -24.93 -1.76 -0.93
CA LEU A 182 -23.81 -1.22 -1.68
C LEU A 182 -23.49 -2.07 -2.91
N SER A 183 -23.50 -3.39 -2.77
CA SER A 183 -23.17 -4.29 -3.87
C SER A 183 -24.17 -4.24 -5.02
N ILE A 184 -25.46 -4.14 -4.72
CA ILE A 184 -26.51 -4.01 -5.73
C ILE A 184 -26.32 -2.72 -6.55
N GLN A 185 -25.92 -1.62 -5.91
CA GLN A 185 -25.82 -0.32 -6.57
C GLN A 185 -24.45 -0.03 -7.20
N TYR A 186 -23.38 -0.58 -6.64
CA TYR A 186 -22.00 -0.23 -6.98
C TYR A 186 -21.09 -1.43 -7.25
N GLY A 187 -21.56 -2.67 -7.01
CA GLY A 187 -20.76 -3.90 -7.12
C GLY A 187 -20.08 -4.05 -8.48
N GLU A 188 -20.82 -3.87 -9.58
CA GLU A 188 -20.26 -3.93 -10.94
C GLU A 188 -19.19 -2.87 -11.20
N ARG A 189 -19.32 -1.68 -10.60
CA ARG A 189 -18.32 -0.61 -10.74
C ARG A 189 -17.06 -0.91 -9.94
N PHE A 190 -17.20 -1.47 -8.73
CA PHE A 190 -16.06 -1.97 -7.96
C PHE A 190 -15.35 -3.08 -8.72
N ASP A 191 -16.12 -4.02 -9.30
CA ASP A 191 -15.57 -5.12 -10.09
C ASP A 191 -14.79 -4.62 -11.32
N TYR A 192 -15.37 -3.68 -12.06
CA TYR A 192 -14.70 -3.03 -13.18
C TYR A 192 -13.40 -2.31 -12.79
N LEU A 193 -13.36 -1.62 -11.64
CA LEU A 193 -12.13 -0.95 -11.19
C LEU A 193 -11.09 -1.95 -10.70
N PHE A 194 -11.50 -2.94 -9.90
CA PHE A 194 -10.59 -3.95 -9.39
C PHE A 194 -10.00 -4.80 -10.51
N SER A 195 -10.77 -5.20 -11.51
CA SER A 195 -10.24 -5.93 -12.67
C SER A 195 -9.12 -5.16 -13.38
N ARG A 196 -9.23 -3.84 -13.51
CA ARG A 196 -8.18 -3.00 -14.11
C ARG A 196 -6.94 -2.80 -13.25
N ILE A 197 -7.10 -2.88 -11.93
CA ILE A 197 -6.05 -2.59 -10.95
C ILE A 197 -5.28 -3.84 -10.57
N LEU A 198 -6.00 -4.97 -10.46
CA LEU A 198 -5.45 -6.29 -10.21
C LEU A 198 -4.91 -6.96 -11.48
N TYR A 199 -5.45 -6.64 -12.66
CA TYR A 199 -5.16 -7.39 -13.89
C TYR A 199 -4.89 -6.50 -15.11
N SER A 200 -4.17 -5.39 -14.94
CA SER A 200 -3.78 -4.55 -16.09
C SER A 200 -3.01 -5.40 -17.12
N ARG A 201 -3.12 -5.16 -18.43
CA ARG A 201 -2.50 -5.98 -19.50
C ARG A 201 -0.99 -6.29 -19.36
N ARG A 202 -0.27 -5.62 -18.44
CA ARG A 202 1.12 -5.90 -18.05
C ARG A 202 1.29 -6.94 -16.93
N SER A 203 0.26 -7.24 -16.15
CA SER A 203 0.26 -8.27 -15.09
C SER A 203 0.05 -9.68 -15.65
N LEU A 204 -0.05 -9.84 -16.98
CA LEU A 204 -0.05 -11.12 -17.68
C LEU A 204 1.38 -11.63 -17.96
N ASP A 205 2.39 -10.76 -17.86
CA ASP A 205 3.79 -11.18 -17.80
C ASP A 205 4.14 -11.33 -16.31
N GLU A 206 3.83 -12.51 -15.75
CA GLU A 206 4.09 -12.87 -14.34
C GLU A 206 5.55 -12.57 -13.91
N GLU A 207 6.51 -12.63 -14.85
CA GLU A 207 7.92 -12.29 -14.64
C GLU A 207 8.16 -10.83 -14.21
N THR A 208 7.25 -9.90 -14.51
CA THR A 208 7.45 -8.47 -14.23
C THR A 208 6.75 -7.94 -12.97
N GLU A 209 5.85 -8.72 -12.37
CA GLU A 209 5.13 -8.30 -11.16
C GLU A 209 5.91 -8.61 -9.86
N GLU A 210 6.77 -9.63 -9.85
CA GLU A 210 7.74 -9.86 -8.76
C GLU A 210 8.89 -8.84 -8.80
N LEU A 211 9.26 -8.36 -10.00
CA LEU A 211 10.19 -7.24 -10.22
C LEU A 211 9.59 -5.88 -9.81
N PHE A 212 8.30 -5.84 -9.47
CA PHE A 212 7.52 -4.61 -9.26
C PHE A 212 7.79 -3.94 -7.91
N HIS A 213 8.26 -4.72 -6.94
CA HIS A 213 8.46 -4.28 -5.57
C HIS A 213 9.87 -4.63 -5.12
N ASN A 214 10.84 -4.04 -5.82
CA ASN A 214 12.25 -4.02 -5.41
C ASN A 214 12.47 -3.26 -4.09
N THR A 215 11.46 -3.13 -3.22
CA THR A 215 11.51 -2.52 -1.90
C THR A 215 12.62 -3.12 -1.03
N GLU A 216 12.83 -4.44 -1.07
CA GLU A 216 13.97 -5.05 -0.37
C GLU A 216 15.31 -4.65 -1.00
N ALA A 217 15.43 -4.63 -2.33
CA ALA A 217 16.64 -4.23 -3.05
C ALA A 217 16.96 -2.74 -2.85
N LEU A 218 15.96 -1.86 -2.96
CA LEU A 218 16.07 -0.45 -2.60
C LEU A 218 16.51 -0.30 -1.15
N MET A 219 15.90 -1.02 -0.20
CA MET A 219 16.32 -0.91 1.19
C MET A 219 17.76 -1.38 1.40
N LYS A 220 18.20 -2.44 0.68
CA LYS A 220 19.61 -2.85 0.66
C LYS A 220 20.50 -1.74 0.08
N CYS A 221 20.13 -1.13 -1.04
CA CYS A 221 20.91 -0.05 -1.66
C CYS A 221 21.06 1.15 -0.73
N TYR A 222 19.96 1.57 -0.09
CA TYR A 222 19.96 2.62 0.92
C TYR A 222 20.94 2.31 2.06
N CYS A 223 20.90 1.09 2.61
CA CYS A 223 21.86 0.67 3.62
C CYS A 223 23.30 0.60 3.10
N THR A 224 23.52 0.13 1.87
CA THR A 224 24.83 0.07 1.24
C THR A 224 25.43 1.47 1.08
N ILE A 225 24.61 2.46 0.68
CA ILE A 225 25.06 3.85 0.57
C ILE A 225 25.43 4.40 1.96
N LEU A 226 24.56 4.20 2.96
CA LEU A 226 24.83 4.59 4.35
C LEU A 226 26.11 3.95 4.92
N TRP A 227 26.38 2.70 4.56
CA TRP A 227 27.56 1.97 5.01
C TRP A 227 28.83 2.42 4.27
N ARG A 228 28.85 2.31 2.93
CA ARG A 228 30.03 2.59 2.09
C ARG A 228 30.50 4.03 2.21
N TYR A 229 29.59 4.99 2.15
CA TYR A 229 29.95 6.40 2.12
C TYR A 229 29.94 7.04 3.52
N GLY A 230 29.37 6.37 4.54
CA GLY A 230 29.35 6.86 5.91
C GLY A 230 30.68 6.72 6.67
N GLU A 231 31.69 6.06 6.09
CA GLU A 231 33.04 5.92 6.66
C GLU A 231 33.99 7.05 6.22
N ASP A 232 33.72 7.68 5.06
CA ASP A 232 34.48 8.83 4.58
C ASP A 232 34.03 10.13 5.28
N GLY A 233 34.99 11.00 5.61
CA GLY A 233 34.78 12.19 6.46
C GLY A 233 33.92 13.33 5.89
N THR A 234 33.02 13.06 4.93
CA THR A 234 32.21 14.03 4.17
C THR A 234 30.70 13.77 4.33
N LEU A 235 29.86 14.51 3.58
CA LEU A 235 28.39 14.54 3.53
C LEU A 235 27.67 13.27 4.00
N PHE A 236 28.09 12.11 3.52
CA PHE A 236 27.46 10.82 3.80
C PHE A 236 27.62 10.34 5.26
N LYS A 237 28.67 10.76 5.97
CA LYS A 237 28.77 10.59 7.43
C LYS A 237 27.72 11.42 8.17
N ALA A 238 27.44 12.64 7.69
CA ALA A 238 26.41 13.50 8.29
C ALA A 238 25.02 12.90 8.03
N ILE A 239 24.74 12.49 6.79
CA ILE A 239 23.54 11.75 6.38
C ILE A 239 23.33 10.47 7.18
N ARG A 240 24.40 9.71 7.47
CA ARG A 240 24.30 8.49 8.28
C ARG A 240 23.78 8.74 9.70
N ASN A 241 24.05 9.91 10.24
CA ASN A 241 23.57 10.28 11.57
C ASN A 241 22.15 10.83 11.55
N CYS A 242 21.61 11.16 10.38
CA CYS A 242 20.24 11.65 10.25
C CYS A 242 19.25 10.54 10.60
N ARG A 243 18.37 10.84 11.54
CA ARG A 243 17.28 9.97 11.99
C ARG A 243 15.92 10.49 11.57
N THR A 244 15.85 11.61 10.85
CA THR A 244 14.60 12.18 10.36
C THR A 244 14.74 12.65 8.92
N THR A 245 13.63 12.75 8.18
CA THR A 245 13.60 13.35 6.85
C THR A 245 13.99 14.82 6.91
N GLU A 246 13.57 15.55 7.94
CA GLU A 246 13.90 16.97 8.14
C GLU A 246 15.42 17.18 8.23
N GLU A 247 16.11 16.34 9.00
CA GLU A 247 17.58 16.39 9.11
C GLU A 247 18.27 16.12 7.76
N LEU A 248 17.71 15.24 6.90
CA LEU A 248 18.27 14.99 5.57
C LEU A 248 18.04 16.15 4.60
N LEU A 249 16.88 16.82 4.69
CA LEU A 249 16.53 17.94 3.80
C LEU A 249 17.45 19.15 3.97
N GLU A 250 18.02 19.36 5.16
CA GLU A 250 19.02 20.41 5.40
C GLU A 250 20.26 20.28 4.50
N PHE A 251 20.58 19.07 4.05
CA PHE A 251 21.68 18.83 3.14
C PHE A 251 21.31 19.14 1.69
N GLY A 252 20.05 18.94 1.27
CA GLY A 252 19.61 19.13 -0.11
C GLY A 252 19.91 20.51 -0.69
N HIS A 253 19.87 21.55 0.12
CA HIS A 253 20.15 22.93 -0.29
C HIS A 253 21.65 23.23 -0.50
N ARG A 254 22.56 22.39 0.01
CA ARG A 254 24.00 22.65 0.03
C ARG A 254 24.77 22.08 -1.16
N PHE A 255 24.14 21.24 -1.98
CA PHE A 255 24.83 20.45 -3.02
C PHE A 255 24.17 20.54 -4.40
N ALA A 256 23.68 21.74 -4.77
CA ALA A 256 23.02 21.97 -6.05
C ALA A 256 23.93 21.77 -7.29
N ASP A 257 25.25 21.66 -7.10
CA ASP A 257 26.25 21.74 -8.17
C ASP A 257 26.83 20.37 -8.63
N LEU A 258 26.40 19.23 -8.05
CA LEU A 258 26.87 17.89 -8.42
C LEU A 258 25.69 16.92 -8.68
N ASP A 259 25.42 16.64 -9.96
CA ASP A 259 24.22 15.92 -10.42
C ASP A 259 24.07 14.50 -9.82
N CYS A 260 25.19 13.78 -9.62
CA CYS A 260 25.15 12.41 -9.07
C CYS A 260 24.88 12.39 -7.55
N GLU A 261 25.55 13.25 -6.78
CA GLU A 261 25.37 13.35 -5.32
C GLU A 261 23.95 13.82 -4.98
N ARG A 262 23.43 14.78 -5.76
CA ARG A 262 22.05 15.22 -5.66
C ARG A 262 21.06 14.08 -5.91
N SER A 263 21.25 13.31 -6.97
CA SER A 263 20.36 12.18 -7.31
C SER A 263 20.36 11.10 -6.22
N ILE A 264 21.53 10.79 -5.66
CA ILE A 264 21.66 9.86 -4.53
C ILE A 264 20.97 10.43 -3.28
N LEU A 265 21.15 11.71 -2.97
CA LEU A 265 20.51 12.35 -1.83
C LEU A 265 18.97 12.38 -1.97
N GLU A 266 18.45 12.72 -3.15
CA GLU A 266 17.01 12.70 -3.43
C GLU A 266 16.43 11.28 -3.27
N TYR A 267 17.17 10.25 -3.69
CA TYR A 267 16.83 8.85 -3.42
C TYR A 267 16.84 8.52 -1.91
N MET A 268 17.85 8.96 -1.15
CA MET A 268 17.90 8.71 0.30
C MET A 268 16.76 9.39 1.04
N ILE A 269 16.42 10.63 0.66
CA ILE A 269 15.26 11.36 1.18
C ILE A 269 13.97 10.60 0.86
N LEU A 270 13.81 10.09 -0.37
CA LEU A 270 12.64 9.29 -0.75
C LEU A 270 12.46 8.07 0.16
N ILE A 271 13.52 7.28 0.38
CA ILE A 271 13.46 6.08 1.23
C ILE A 271 13.22 6.45 2.69
N ARG A 272 13.91 7.46 3.24
CA ARG A 272 13.72 7.89 4.64
C ARG A 272 12.30 8.34 4.90
N ASN A 273 11.78 9.22 4.03
CA ASN A 273 10.43 9.70 4.13
C ASN A 273 9.43 8.53 4.05
N ALA A 274 9.70 7.56 3.14
CA ALA A 274 8.86 6.37 3.04
C ALA A 274 8.80 5.56 4.32
N ILE A 275 9.93 5.35 4.98
CA ILE A 275 9.99 4.69 6.28
C ILE A 275 9.16 5.47 7.31
N GLU A 276 9.27 6.80 7.36
CA GLU A 276 8.51 7.63 8.32
C GLU A 276 7.00 7.56 8.11
N GLN A 277 6.54 7.59 6.86
CA GLN A 277 5.11 7.46 6.55
C GLN A 277 4.51 6.13 7.02
N VAL A 278 5.30 5.04 7.07
CA VAL A 278 4.85 3.72 7.57
C VAL A 278 4.32 3.80 9.00
N LYS A 279 4.85 4.71 9.82
CA LYS A 279 4.42 4.90 11.22
C LYS A 279 2.91 5.15 11.35
N TYR A 280 2.33 5.85 10.38
CA TYR A 280 0.92 6.24 10.35
C TYR A 280 0.00 5.18 9.74
N PHE A 281 0.54 4.03 9.35
CA PHE A 281 -0.27 2.95 8.82
C PHE A 281 -1.36 2.54 9.82
N PRO A 282 -2.63 2.33 9.39
CA PRO A 282 -3.77 2.26 10.31
C PRO A 282 -3.65 1.21 11.43
N LYS A 283 -2.86 0.15 11.23
CA LYS A 283 -2.71 -0.92 12.22
C LYS A 283 -1.28 -1.43 12.29
N ASN A 284 -0.68 -1.37 13.48
CA ASN A 284 0.71 -1.72 13.75
C ASN A 284 1.76 -0.80 13.04
N GLY A 285 1.38 0.38 12.56
CA GLY A 285 2.31 1.29 11.87
C GLY A 285 3.57 1.61 12.66
N GLU A 286 3.44 1.94 13.95
CA GLU A 286 4.57 2.14 14.88
C GLU A 286 5.54 0.95 14.93
N LEU A 287 4.99 -0.26 15.03
CA LEU A 287 5.79 -1.50 15.05
C LEU A 287 6.51 -1.69 13.71
N TYR A 288 5.83 -1.44 12.58
CA TYR A 288 6.42 -1.56 11.26
C TYR A 288 7.52 -0.54 11.02
N TYR A 289 7.30 0.71 11.44
CA TYR A 289 8.33 1.75 11.46
C TYR A 289 9.55 1.34 12.30
N GLU A 290 9.34 0.82 13.51
CA GLU A 290 10.44 0.36 14.36
C GLU A 290 11.22 -0.79 13.71
N LEU A 291 10.51 -1.77 13.12
CA LEU A 291 11.13 -2.92 12.45
C LEU A 291 12.00 -2.52 11.25
N LEU A 292 11.61 -1.50 10.49
CA LEU A 292 12.40 -0.98 9.36
C LEU A 292 13.68 -0.27 9.85
N ASN A 293 13.58 0.52 10.93
CA ASN A 293 14.76 1.15 11.54
C ASN A 293 15.71 0.08 12.12
N ILE A 294 15.18 -0.91 12.84
CA ILE A 294 15.96 -2.06 13.34
C ILE A 294 16.66 -2.80 12.19
N GLN A 295 15.95 -3.02 11.08
CA GLN A 295 16.53 -3.70 9.92
C GLN A 295 17.70 -2.89 9.34
N THR A 296 17.59 -1.56 9.32
CA THR A 296 18.68 -0.66 8.94
C THR A 296 19.87 -0.80 9.89
N GLU A 297 19.63 -0.73 11.21
CA GLU A 297 20.67 -0.89 12.25
C GLU A 297 21.38 -2.25 12.17
N LEU A 298 20.64 -3.32 11.87
CA LEU A 298 21.19 -4.67 11.68
C LEU A 298 22.08 -4.76 10.44
N ILE A 299 21.64 -4.23 9.29
CA ILE A 299 22.44 -4.26 8.05
C ILE A 299 23.72 -3.42 8.22
N LEU A 300 23.63 -2.31 8.94
CA LEU A 300 24.79 -1.46 9.28
C LEU A 300 25.68 -2.03 10.40
N ASN A 301 25.41 -3.25 10.87
CA ASN A 301 26.12 -3.93 11.96
C ASN A 301 26.20 -3.10 13.27
N GLN A 302 25.24 -2.20 13.51
CA GLN A 302 25.21 -1.36 14.71
C GLN A 302 24.67 -2.11 15.93
N ILE A 303 23.85 -3.15 15.70
CA ILE A 303 23.27 -4.01 16.74
C ILE A 303 23.21 -5.46 16.26
N THR A 304 22.96 -6.39 17.19
CA THR A 304 22.71 -7.81 16.86
C THR A 304 21.24 -8.18 16.96
N LEU A 305 20.80 -9.14 16.15
CA LEU A 305 19.41 -9.61 16.17
C LEU A 305 19.01 -10.16 17.56
N ASP A 306 19.92 -10.84 18.26
CA ASP A 306 19.63 -11.35 19.61
C ASP A 306 19.39 -10.23 20.62
N THR A 307 20.08 -9.10 20.49
CA THR A 307 19.86 -7.91 21.34
C THR A 307 18.47 -7.33 21.08
N VAL A 308 18.09 -7.20 19.81
CA VAL A 308 16.77 -6.72 19.40
C VAL A 308 15.66 -7.59 19.98
N LEU A 309 15.75 -8.90 19.77
CA LEU A 309 14.69 -9.84 20.15
C LEU A 309 14.50 -9.92 21.66
N LYS A 310 15.61 -9.90 22.43
CA LYS A 310 15.57 -10.01 23.89
C LYS A 310 15.21 -8.71 24.60
N LYS A 311 15.71 -7.57 24.11
CA LYS A 311 15.69 -6.30 24.86
C LYS A 311 14.75 -5.23 24.31
N ARG A 312 14.36 -5.28 23.03
CA ARG A 312 13.52 -4.26 22.40
C ARG A 312 12.13 -4.77 22.05
N LEU A 313 12.07 -5.85 21.26
CA LEU A 313 10.81 -6.31 20.68
C LEU A 313 10.13 -7.42 21.50
N HIS A 314 10.86 -8.16 22.32
CA HIS A 314 10.36 -9.32 23.06
C HIS A 314 9.63 -10.33 22.16
N LEU A 315 10.15 -10.54 20.94
CA LEU A 315 9.59 -11.45 19.93
C LEU A 315 10.46 -12.69 19.75
N SER A 316 9.83 -13.80 19.33
CA SER A 316 10.56 -14.94 18.77
C SER A 316 11.13 -14.58 17.39
N ARG A 317 12.18 -15.29 16.95
CA ARG A 317 12.75 -15.11 15.59
C ARG A 317 11.70 -15.27 14.50
N ALA A 318 10.85 -16.29 14.59
CA ALA A 318 9.78 -16.53 13.61
C ALA A 318 8.78 -15.36 13.56
N SER A 319 8.37 -14.84 14.72
CA SER A 319 7.47 -13.69 14.79
C SER A 319 8.13 -12.43 14.20
N TYR A 320 9.41 -12.20 14.50
CA TYR A 320 10.18 -11.09 13.94
C TYR A 320 10.21 -11.11 12.42
N PHE A 321 10.63 -12.21 11.78
CA PHE A 321 10.72 -12.26 10.31
C PHE A 321 9.37 -12.08 9.64
N LYS A 322 8.30 -12.59 10.25
CA LYS A 322 6.94 -12.42 9.77
C LYS A 322 6.44 -10.98 9.87
N GLN A 323 6.67 -10.30 11.00
CA GLN A 323 6.29 -8.89 11.14
C GLN A 323 7.17 -7.99 10.27
N ARG A 324 8.45 -8.34 10.12
CA ARG A 324 9.37 -7.66 9.20
C ARG A 324 8.85 -7.72 7.77
N ARG A 325 8.40 -8.89 7.29
CA ARG A 325 7.84 -8.99 5.94
C ARG A 325 6.63 -8.09 5.74
N LYS A 326 5.72 -8.04 6.73
CA LYS A 326 4.57 -7.11 6.72
C LYS A 326 5.01 -5.64 6.68
N ALA A 327 6.08 -5.28 7.40
CA ALA A 327 6.63 -3.92 7.37
C ALA A 327 7.15 -3.56 5.97
N TYR A 328 7.82 -4.49 5.28
CA TYR A 328 8.23 -4.32 3.88
C TYR A 328 7.05 -4.21 2.92
N ASP A 329 5.98 -4.98 3.12
CA ASP A 329 4.76 -4.86 2.32
C ASP A 329 4.12 -3.46 2.45
N VAL A 330 4.09 -2.92 3.67
CA VAL A 330 3.58 -1.56 3.94
C VAL A 330 4.50 -0.49 3.34
N LEU A 331 5.82 -0.62 3.50
CA LEU A 331 6.80 0.27 2.88
C LEU A 331 6.65 0.28 1.35
N SER A 332 6.41 -0.89 0.76
CA SER A 332 6.16 -1.06 -0.67
C SER A 332 4.97 -0.22 -1.15
N ILE A 333 3.89 -0.17 -0.37
CA ILE A 333 2.71 0.65 -0.70
C ILE A 333 3.06 2.14 -0.71
N VAL A 334 3.86 2.61 0.25
CA VAL A 334 4.31 4.01 0.28
C VAL A 334 5.19 4.34 -0.92
N LEU A 335 6.12 3.45 -1.28
CA LEU A 335 7.11 3.65 -2.35
C LEU A 335 6.59 3.46 -3.77
N TRP A 336 5.56 2.62 -3.97
CA TRP A 336 5.08 2.26 -5.31
C TRP A 336 3.61 2.55 -5.55
N GLY A 337 2.88 2.97 -4.53
CA GLY A 337 1.43 3.08 -4.58
C GLY A 337 0.77 1.77 -4.16
N TYR A 338 -0.55 1.84 -4.02
CA TYR A 338 -1.34 0.75 -3.47
C TYR A 338 -1.40 -0.44 -4.43
N SER A 339 -0.73 -1.54 -4.06
CA SER A 339 -0.91 -2.85 -4.70
C SER A 339 -2.05 -3.61 -4.03
N THR A 340 -3.16 -3.78 -4.75
CA THR A 340 -4.29 -4.57 -4.25
C THR A 340 -3.88 -6.02 -3.96
N ARG A 341 -2.95 -6.60 -4.73
CA ARG A 341 -2.41 -7.95 -4.51
C ARG A 341 -1.65 -8.06 -3.18
N THR A 342 -0.73 -7.13 -2.92
CA THR A 342 0.00 -7.04 -1.64
C THR A 342 -0.96 -6.93 -0.45
N MET A 343 -2.02 -6.11 -0.58
CA MET A 343 -2.99 -5.96 0.49
C MET A 343 -3.90 -7.17 0.67
N ILE A 344 -4.32 -7.83 -0.40
CA ILE A 344 -5.07 -9.09 -0.32
C ILE A 344 -4.22 -10.13 0.43
N SER A 345 -2.95 -10.27 0.09
CA SER A 345 -2.01 -11.15 0.81
C SER A 345 -1.97 -10.79 2.31
N TYR A 346 -1.79 -9.51 2.64
CA TYR A 346 -1.79 -9.06 4.04
C TYR A 346 -3.07 -9.42 4.80
N LEU A 347 -4.23 -9.27 4.15
CA LEU A 347 -5.56 -9.52 4.73
C LEU A 347 -5.90 -11.01 4.85
N THR A 348 -5.31 -11.88 4.03
CA THR A 348 -5.73 -13.29 3.88
C THR A 348 -4.72 -14.30 4.42
N THR A 349 -3.46 -13.90 4.64
CA THR A 349 -2.39 -14.81 5.11
C THR A 349 -2.64 -15.28 6.55
N LYS A 350 -2.46 -16.59 6.79
CA LYS A 350 -2.54 -17.20 8.14
C LYS A 350 -1.43 -16.63 9.02
N ASP A 351 -1.77 -16.40 10.29
CA ASP A 351 -0.74 -16.05 11.27
C ASP A 351 0.03 -17.27 11.76
#